data_AF-A0A7C1D2K1-F1
#
_entry.id   AF-A0A7C1D2K1-F1
#
_cell.length_a   1.000
_cell.length_b   1.000
_cell.length_c   1.000
_cell.angle_alpha   90.00
_cell.angle_beta   90.00
_cell.angle_gamma   90.00
#
_symmetry.space_group_name_H-M   'P 1'
#
loop_
_entity.id
_entity.type
_entity.pdbx_description
1 polymer ?
#
loop_
_entity_poly.entity_id
_entity_poly.type
_entity_poly.pdbx_seq_one_letter_code
_entity_poly.pdbx_strand_id
1 'polypeptide(L)'
;MSKYEFYRQIAAAGFTIVQERIIRKAEIASSNTHIYRSIERQIKKLIEQFPDKNELFQNYLKEQQMENQRLENQIVCGVWLLQSIAS
;
A
#
# COMPACT_ATOMS: atom_id res chain seq x y z
N MET A 1 -12.08 -0.89 -11.92
CA MET A 1 -11.31 -1.42 -13.06
C MET A 1 -11.30 -2.93 -12.97
N SER A 2 -11.73 -3.61 -14.02
CA SER A 2 -11.67 -5.07 -14.10
C SER A 2 -10.23 -5.53 -14.37
N LYS A 3 -9.94 -6.79 -14.00
CA LYS A 3 -8.67 -7.45 -14.31
C LYS A 3 -8.37 -7.42 -15.83
N TYR A 4 -9.40 -7.56 -16.65
CA TYR A 4 -9.29 -7.51 -18.11
C TYR A 4 -8.90 -6.13 -18.64
N GLU A 5 -9.53 -5.06 -18.16
CA GLU A 5 -9.19 -3.68 -18.55
C GLU A 5 -7.75 -3.33 -18.20
N PHE A 6 -7.28 -3.75 -17.02
CA PHE A 6 -5.91 -3.54 -16.58
C PHE A 6 -4.88 -4.12 -17.56
N TYR A 7 -5.02 -5.40 -17.93
CA TYR A 7 -4.09 -6.03 -18.88
C TYR A 7 -4.21 -5.45 -20.29
N ARG A 8 -5.41 -5.07 -20.70
CA ARG A 8 -5.61 -4.41 -21.99
C ARG A 8 -4.83 -3.09 -22.06
N GLN A 9 -4.82 -2.31 -20.98
CA GLN A 9 -4.06 -1.06 -20.92
C GLN A 9 -2.55 -1.28 -21.02
N ILE A 10 -2.02 -2.33 -20.37
CA ILE A 10 -0.60 -2.70 -20.48
C ILE A 10 -0.23 -3.04 -21.93
N ALA A 11 -1.05 -3.87 -22.60
CA ALA A 11 -0.83 -4.23 -23.99
C ALA A 11 -0.94 -3.03 -24.93
N ALA A 12 -1.95 -2.18 -24.74
CA ALA A 12 -2.16 -0.96 -25.53
C ALA A 12 -1.01 0.05 -25.37
N ALA A 13 -0.30 0.02 -24.24
CA ALA A 13 0.89 0.83 -24.00
C ALA A 13 2.17 0.24 -24.64
N GLY A 14 2.09 -0.86 -25.37
CA GLY A 14 3.24 -1.46 -26.06
C GLY A 14 4.13 -2.32 -25.15
N PHE A 15 3.55 -2.96 -24.14
CA PHE A 15 4.28 -3.86 -23.23
C PHE A 15 3.71 -5.27 -23.23
N THR A 16 4.58 -6.25 -23.01
CA THR A 16 4.21 -7.60 -22.57
C THR A 16 4.51 -7.78 -21.09
N ILE A 17 3.76 -8.68 -20.45
CA ILE A 17 4.00 -9.08 -19.06
C ILE A 17 4.95 -10.28 -19.08
N VAL A 18 6.14 -10.08 -18.53
CA VAL A 18 7.14 -11.14 -18.34
C VAL A 18 6.82 -11.94 -17.08
N GLN A 19 6.45 -11.24 -16.01
CA GLN A 19 6.12 -11.86 -14.74
C GLN A 19 5.06 -11.06 -14.00
N GLU A 20 4.16 -11.78 -13.34
CA GLU A 20 3.18 -11.23 -12.40
C GLU A 20 3.42 -11.85 -11.02
N ARG A 21 3.32 -11.01 -9.98
CA ARG A 21 3.20 -11.46 -8.60
C ARG A 21 2.09 -10.71 -7.92
N ILE A 22 1.00 -11.40 -7.63
CA ILE A 22 -0.05 -10.90 -6.73
C ILE A 22 0.43 -11.08 -5.29
N ILE A 23 0.44 -10.01 -4.52
CA ILE A 23 0.90 -10.01 -3.13
C ILE A 23 -0.18 -10.69 -2.28
N ARG A 24 0.20 -11.68 -1.47
CA ARG A 24 -0.75 -12.37 -0.60
C ARG A 24 -1.13 -11.47 0.57
N LYS A 25 -2.39 -11.60 1.02
CA LYS A 25 -2.90 -10.87 2.20
C LYS A 25 -1.99 -10.98 3.44
N ALA A 26 -1.43 -12.16 3.68
CA ALA A 26 -0.51 -12.38 4.80
C ALA A 26 0.79 -11.56 4.69
N GLU A 27 1.31 -11.37 3.47
CA GLU A 27 2.50 -10.55 3.21
C GLU A 27 2.20 -9.06 3.42
N ILE A 28 1.01 -8.62 3.02
CA ILE A 28 0.51 -7.26 3.27
C ILE A 28 0.37 -7.02 4.78
N ALA A 29 -0.36 -7.89 5.50
CA ALA A 29 -0.57 -7.77 6.94
C ALA A 29 0.74 -7.77 7.75
N SER A 30 1.71 -8.61 7.37
CA SER A 30 3.03 -8.64 8.00
C SER A 30 3.77 -7.30 7.83
N SER A 31 3.78 -6.79 6.60
CA SER A 31 4.43 -5.51 6.26
C SER A 31 3.75 -4.33 6.96
N ASN A 32 2.41 -4.28 6.93
CA ASN A 32 1.59 -3.26 7.58
C ASN A 32 1.82 -3.24 9.09
N THR A 33 1.85 -4.41 9.74
CA THR A 33 2.11 -4.52 11.18
C THR A 33 3.46 -3.92 11.55
N HIS A 34 4.50 -4.21 10.75
CA HIS A 34 5.84 -3.68 10.99
C HIS A 34 5.88 -2.15 10.83
N ILE A 35 5.33 -1.63 9.73
CA ILE A 35 5.29 -0.20 9.42
C ILE A 35 4.46 0.57 10.45
N TYR A 36 3.27 0.08 10.77
CA TYR A 36 2.35 0.70 11.73
C TYR A 36 2.98 0.82 13.12
N ARG A 37 3.65 -0.23 13.62
CA ARG A 37 4.35 -0.17 14.92
C ARG A 37 5.48 0.88 14.92
N SER A 38 6.16 1.06 13.80
CA SER A 38 7.19 2.09 13.66
C SER A 38 6.58 3.49 13.73
N ILE A 39 5.48 3.71 13.00
CA ILE A 39 4.71 4.96 12.99
C ILE A 39 4.19 5.29 14.40
N GLU A 40 3.55 4.32 15.06
CA GLU A 40 2.99 4.47 16.41
C GLU A 40 4.06 4.90 17.42
N ARG A 41 5.24 4.27 17.36
CA ARG A 41 6.36 4.62 18.23
C ARG A 41 6.84 6.06 18.03
N GLN A 42 6.92 6.52 16.78
CA GLN A 42 7.36 7.88 16.50
C GLN A 42 6.31 8.92 16.88
N ILE A 43 5.03 8.61 16.69
CA ILE A 43 3.94 9.49 17.09
C ILE A 43 3.89 9.69 18.60
N LYS A 44 4.13 8.65 19.40
CA LYS A 44 4.22 8.79 20.86
C LYS A 44 5.27 9.84 21.27
N LYS A 45 6.46 9.80 20.65
CA LYS A 45 7.50 10.81 20.89
C LYS A 45 7.10 12.21 20.41
N LEU A 46 6.39 12.30 19.29
CA LEU A 46 5.93 13.60 18.77
C LEU A 46 4.86 14.23 19.65
N ILE A 47 3.97 13.43 20.25
CA ILE A 47 2.97 13.91 21.20
C ILE A 47 3.65 14.44 22.47
N GLU A 48 4.69 13.76 22.96
CA GLU A 48 5.48 14.24 24.11
C GLU A 48 6.18 15.57 23.82
N GLN A 49 6.67 15.77 22.59
CA GLN A 49 7.36 17.01 22.17
C GLN A 49 6.40 18.15 21.81
N PHE A 50 5.23 17.83 21.27
CA PHE A 50 4.24 18.78 20.76
C PHE A 50 2.83 18.42 21.26
N PRO A 51 2.55 18.61 22.56
CA PRO A 51 1.28 18.20 23.16
C PRO A 51 0.08 18.96 22.61
N ASP A 52 0.29 20.20 22.13
CA ASP A 52 -0.70 21.02 21.43
C ASP A 52 -1.18 20.40 20.11
N LYS A 53 -0.39 19.50 19.52
CA LYS A 53 -0.71 18.78 18.28
C LYS A 53 -1.20 17.36 18.51
N ASN A 54 -1.51 16.97 19.76
CA ASN A 54 -1.91 15.60 20.08
C ASN A 54 -3.07 15.11 19.18
N GLU A 55 -4.11 15.92 19.01
CA GLU A 55 -5.26 15.55 18.17
C GLU A 55 -4.86 15.24 16.72
N LEU A 56 -3.98 16.05 16.13
CA LEU A 56 -3.46 15.83 14.78
C LEU A 56 -2.79 14.45 14.67
N PHE A 57 -1.93 14.10 15.63
CA PHE A 57 -1.22 12.83 15.60
C PHE A 57 -2.12 11.62 15.87
N GLN A 58 -3.10 11.74 16.77
CA GLN A 58 -4.09 10.70 17.02
C GLN A 58 -4.97 10.44 15.80
N ASN A 59 -5.40 11.51 15.13
CA ASN A 59 -6.16 11.41 13.89
C ASN A 59 -5.33 10.72 12.80
N TYR A 60 -4.05 11.06 12.66
CA TYR A 60 -3.17 10.37 11.73
C TYR A 60 -3.06 8.85 12.02
N LEU A 61 -2.91 8.44 13.29
CA LEU A 61 -2.88 7.02 13.65
C LEU A 61 -4.17 6.29 13.28
N LYS A 62 -5.32 6.93 13.51
CA LYS A 62 -6.62 6.38 13.15
C LYS A 62 -6.73 6.16 11.64
N GLU A 63 -6.30 7.14 10.84
CA GLU A 63 -6.29 7.01 9.37
C GLU A 63 -5.36 5.88 8.91
N GLN A 64 -4.18 5.73 9.53
CA GLN A 64 -3.26 4.62 9.22
C GLN A 64 -3.87 3.24 9.54
N GLN A 65 -4.64 3.13 10.61
CA GLN A 65 -5.35 1.91 10.94
C GLN A 65 -6.44 1.60 9.90
N MET A 66 -7.18 2.61 9.45
CA MET A 66 -8.18 2.46 8.40
C MET A 66 -7.56 2.09 7.05
N GLU A 67 -6.43 2.70 6.70
CA GLU A 67 -5.68 2.37 5.48
C GLU A 67 -5.23 0.91 5.47
N ASN A 68 -4.62 0.42 6.56
CA ASN A 68 -4.22 -0.98 6.69
C ASN A 68 -5.39 -1.95 6.51
N GLN A 69 -6.55 -1.64 7.11
CA GLN A 69 -7.75 -2.46 6.92
C GLN A 69 -8.20 -2.52 5.46
N ARG A 70 -8.12 -1.41 4.72
CA ARG A 70 -8.45 -1.37 3.29
C ARG A 70 -7.45 -2.19 2.47
N LEU A 71 -6.15 -2.02 2.71
CA LEU A 71 -5.08 -2.74 2.02
C LEU A 71 -5.19 -4.26 2.20
N GLU A 72 -5.55 -4.72 3.40
CA GLU A 72 -5.62 -6.15 3.70
C GLU A 72 -6.90 -6.83 3.20
N ASN A 73 -8.01 -6.08 3.13
CA ASN A 73 -9.34 -6.68 2.94
C ASN A 73 -10.06 -6.25 1.67
N GLN A 74 -9.78 -5.05 1.16
CA GLN A 74 -10.55 -4.42 0.09
C GLN A 74 -9.76 -4.27 -1.21
N ILE A 75 -8.43 -4.30 -1.13
CA ILE A 75 -7.53 -4.05 -2.26
C ILE A 75 -6.74 -5.31 -2.58
N VAL A 76 -6.48 -5.53 -3.87
CA VAL A 76 -5.54 -6.54 -4.36
C VAL A 76 -4.32 -5.81 -4.89
N CYS A 77 -3.15 -6.09 -4.31
CA CYS A 77 -1.87 -5.53 -4.76
C CYS A 77 -1.13 -6.54 -5.62
N GLY A 78 -0.48 -6.06 -6.68
CA GLY A 78 0.36 -6.88 -7.53
C GLY A 78 1.56 -6.10 -8.05
N VAL A 79 2.57 -6.85 -8.48
CA VAL A 79 3.77 -6.33 -9.14
C VAL A 79 3.88 -7.02 -10.49
N TRP A 80 4.15 -6.24 -11.53
CA TRP A 80 4.32 -6.72 -12.89
C TRP A 80 5.70 -6.33 -13.41
N LEU A 81 6.45 -7.32 -13.88
CA LEU A 81 7.64 -7.09 -14.69
C LEU A 81 7.19 -6.96 -16.14
N LEU A 82 7.42 -5.80 -16.73
CA LEU A 82 7.04 -5.47 -18.09
C LEU A 82 8.25 -5.48 -19.00
N GLN A 83 8.07 -5.98 -20.22
CA GLN A 83 9.03 -5.85 -21.31
C GLN A 83 8.41 -4.98 -22.40
N SER A 84 9.16 -3.96 -22.82
CA SER A 84 8.72 -3.12 -23.94
C SER A 84 8.77 -3.93 -25.23
N ILE A 85 7.69 -3.83 -26.00
CA ILE A 85 7.63 -4.29 -27.38
C ILE A 85 8.20 -3.14 -28.21
N ALA A 86 9.52 -2.92 -28.11
CA ALA A 86 10.18 -1.97 -29.00
C ALA A 86 10.02 -2.47 -30.45
N SER A 87 9.64 -1.55 -31.35
CA SER A 87 9.62 -1.77 -32.81
C SER A 87 11.03 -1.94 -33.36
#